data_AF-A0A3C0GDQ4-F1
#
_entry.id   AF-A0A3C0GDQ4-F1
#
_cell.length_a   1.000
_cell.length_b   1.000
_cell.length_c   1.000
_cell.angle_alpha   90.00
_cell.angle_beta   90.00
_cell.angle_gamma   90.00
#
_symmetry.space_group_name_H-M   'P 1'
#
loop_
_entity.id
_entity.type
_entity.pdbx_description
1 polymer ?
#
loop_
_entity_poly.entity_id
_entity_poly.type
_entity_poly.pdbx_seq_one_letter_code
_entity_poly.pdbx_strand_id
1 'polypeptide(L)'
;MSSSNTNKQPVFIDRPLFNSVRVTTNTVGSAEDLNVQGGQAPALLVDMDAAETDTNNSGGLIDSILITRNNFYPDPEYTIESGTSGNVISLTSGQTVYVKETGVFAASNVPESGVGYYTYTGGTPAVLAGPNTSISFSGLASATTSGFSYAGLNSRNTVQATFVVYQTRGTTLPVPASGDYKIVFTKTLGVDVDQADCSDQMPVLATPVPQAGNTTGLGESAPLRNKGIFLQKGDRLYVGIYANGANVSGYTGGAHVTAQGGYF
;
A
#
# COMPACT_ATOMS: atom_id res chain seq x y z
N MET A 1 -28.65 12.47 -39.16
CA MET A 1 -27.49 13.14 -38.54
C MET A 1 -26.67 12.10 -37.82
N SER A 2 -25.59 11.61 -38.44
CA SER A 2 -24.59 10.79 -37.76
C SER A 2 -23.61 11.75 -37.10
N SER A 3 -23.55 11.74 -35.77
CA SER A 3 -22.54 12.50 -35.02
C SER A 3 -21.19 11.81 -35.17
N SER A 4 -20.41 12.22 -36.18
CA SER A 4 -18.98 11.93 -36.23
C SER A 4 -18.26 12.76 -35.15
N ASN A 5 -17.40 12.12 -34.36
CA ASN A 5 -16.68 12.67 -33.20
C ASN A 5 -15.66 13.79 -33.51
N THR A 6 -15.92 14.67 -34.47
CA THR A 6 -14.93 15.64 -34.98
C THR A 6 -14.93 16.99 -34.28
N ASN A 7 -15.63 17.16 -33.14
CA ASN A 7 -15.64 18.47 -32.46
C ASN A 7 -15.92 18.44 -30.95
N LYS A 8 -15.38 17.47 -30.22
CA LYS A 8 -15.29 17.63 -28.76
C LYS A 8 -14.15 18.60 -28.48
N GLN A 9 -14.49 19.79 -27.97
CA GLN A 9 -13.49 20.68 -27.40
C GLN A 9 -12.77 19.93 -26.25
N PRO A 10 -11.44 19.96 -26.13
CA PRO A 10 -10.68 19.16 -25.15
C PRO A 10 -10.83 19.60 -23.68
N VAL A 11 -11.89 20.34 -23.37
CA VAL A 11 -12.06 21.12 -22.14
C VAL A 11 -13.09 20.47 -21.21
N PHE A 12 -13.77 19.40 -21.65
CA PHE A 12 -14.77 18.73 -20.85
C PHE A 12 -14.42 17.25 -20.72
N ILE A 13 -14.24 16.83 -19.47
CA ILE A 13 -14.14 15.42 -19.11
C ILE A 13 -15.37 14.71 -19.71
N ASP A 14 -15.18 13.95 -20.79
CA ASP A 14 -16.28 13.30 -21.52
C ASP A 14 -16.91 12.19 -20.67
N ARG A 15 -16.07 11.50 -19.88
CA ARG A 15 -16.47 10.45 -18.94
C ARG A 15 -15.59 10.49 -17.71
N PRO A 16 -16.09 10.97 -16.55
CA PRO A 16 -15.33 10.89 -15.32
C PRO A 16 -15.13 9.42 -14.95
N LEU A 17 -13.88 9.05 -14.67
CA LEU A 17 -13.51 7.76 -14.13
C LEU A 17 -13.21 7.93 -12.66
N PHE A 18 -13.89 7.14 -11.83
CA PHE A 18 -13.58 6.97 -10.43
C PHE A 18 -13.79 5.51 -10.09
N ASN A 19 -12.74 4.84 -9.63
CA ASN A 19 -12.87 3.49 -9.09
C ASN A 19 -11.95 3.31 -7.89
N SER A 20 -12.35 2.44 -6.96
CA SER A 20 -11.57 2.13 -5.78
C SER A 20 -11.63 0.63 -5.51
N VAL A 21 -10.49 0.04 -5.19
CA VAL A 21 -10.40 -1.38 -4.83
C VAL A 21 -9.69 -1.53 -3.50
N ARG A 22 -10.20 -2.43 -2.66
CA ARG A 22 -9.54 -2.83 -1.43
C ARG A 22 -8.54 -3.94 -1.72
N VAL A 23 -7.30 -3.73 -1.31
CA VAL A 23 -6.18 -4.66 -1.46
C VAL A 23 -5.82 -5.21 -0.08
N THR A 24 -5.91 -6.52 0.10
CA THR A 24 -5.56 -7.21 1.35
C THR A 24 -4.68 -8.42 1.07
N THR A 25 -5.24 -9.45 0.44
CA THR A 25 -4.58 -10.74 0.17
C THR A 25 -4.02 -10.84 -1.25
N ASN A 26 -4.05 -9.76 -2.02
CA ASN A 26 -3.55 -9.70 -3.40
C ASN A 26 -2.02 -9.55 -3.42
N THR A 27 -1.35 -10.47 -2.73
CA THR A 27 0.11 -10.49 -2.63
C THR A 27 0.72 -10.83 -3.99
N VAL A 28 1.72 -10.05 -4.39
CA VAL A 28 2.39 -10.20 -5.69
C VAL A 28 3.90 -10.22 -5.54
N GLY A 29 4.57 -10.89 -6.47
CA GLY A 29 6.02 -10.96 -6.53
C GLY A 29 6.65 -11.77 -5.40
N SER A 30 7.93 -11.50 -5.20
CA SER A 30 8.85 -12.07 -4.23
C SER A 30 9.84 -10.97 -3.79
N ALA A 31 10.79 -11.30 -2.92
CA ALA A 31 11.82 -10.35 -2.47
C ALA A 31 12.71 -9.83 -3.61
N GLU A 32 12.84 -10.57 -4.71
CA GLU A 32 13.75 -10.27 -5.81
C GLU A 32 13.04 -9.83 -7.10
N ASP A 33 11.76 -10.19 -7.24
CA ASP A 33 10.99 -9.95 -8.46
C ASP A 33 9.54 -9.56 -8.14
N LEU A 34 9.08 -8.44 -8.67
CA LEU A 34 7.71 -7.95 -8.51
C LEU A 34 6.75 -8.41 -9.62
N ASN A 35 7.19 -9.25 -10.55
CA ASN A 35 6.29 -9.87 -11.52
C ASN A 35 5.29 -10.82 -10.83
N VAL A 36 4.07 -10.88 -11.36
CA VAL A 36 3.02 -11.78 -10.87
C VAL A 36 3.46 -13.22 -11.10
N GLN A 37 3.53 -14.02 -10.04
CA GLN A 37 3.92 -15.43 -10.07
C GLN A 37 2.69 -16.34 -10.10
N GLY A 38 2.89 -17.62 -10.42
CA GLY A 38 1.81 -18.61 -10.45
C GLY A 38 1.03 -18.67 -9.13
N GLY A 39 -0.29 -18.56 -9.22
CA GLY A 39 -1.19 -18.57 -8.06
C GLY A 39 -1.41 -17.22 -7.37
N GLN A 40 -0.70 -16.16 -7.79
CA GLN A 40 -0.94 -14.79 -7.31
C GLN A 40 -2.04 -14.12 -8.13
N ALA A 41 -2.88 -13.34 -7.48
CA ALA A 41 -4.01 -12.65 -8.10
C ALA A 41 -4.05 -11.17 -7.66
N PRO A 42 -3.46 -10.26 -8.45
CA PRO A 42 -3.64 -8.82 -8.27
C PRO A 42 -5.12 -8.42 -8.29
N ALA A 43 -5.48 -7.34 -7.58
CA ALA A 43 -6.83 -6.82 -7.58
C ALA A 43 -7.08 -5.97 -8.85
N LEU A 44 -8.23 -6.17 -9.51
CA LEU A 44 -8.64 -5.34 -10.65
C LEU A 44 -9.01 -3.94 -10.16
N LEU A 45 -8.30 -2.92 -10.66
CA LEU A 45 -8.52 -1.51 -10.32
C LEU A 45 -9.33 -0.79 -11.39
N VAL A 46 -9.08 -1.04 -12.68
CA VAL A 46 -9.84 -0.42 -13.79
C VAL A 46 -10.00 -1.43 -14.92
N ASP A 47 -11.19 -1.50 -15.52
CA ASP A 47 -11.47 -2.27 -16.73
C ASP A 47 -11.94 -1.33 -17.85
N MET A 48 -11.17 -1.22 -18.94
CA MET A 48 -11.55 -0.48 -20.15
C MET A 48 -12.28 -1.38 -21.14
N ASP A 49 -13.30 -2.09 -20.65
CA ASP A 49 -14.13 -3.01 -21.43
C ASP A 49 -13.29 -4.07 -22.17
N ALA A 50 -12.55 -4.87 -21.39
CA ALA A 50 -11.77 -5.98 -21.93
C ALA A 50 -12.62 -7.07 -22.60
N ALA A 51 -13.92 -7.14 -22.29
CA ALA A 51 -14.86 -8.03 -22.98
C ALA A 51 -15.36 -7.46 -24.32
N GLU A 52 -14.93 -6.26 -24.67
CA GLU A 52 -15.29 -5.51 -25.89
C GLU A 52 -16.79 -5.30 -26.12
N THR A 53 -17.58 -5.36 -25.05
CA THR A 53 -19.05 -5.28 -25.08
C THR A 53 -19.59 -3.87 -25.29
N ASP A 54 -18.84 -2.84 -24.89
CA ASP A 54 -19.20 -1.45 -25.03
C ASP A 54 -18.66 -0.89 -26.34
N THR A 55 -19.55 -0.62 -27.29
CA THR A 55 -19.21 -0.02 -28.58
C THR A 55 -18.83 1.45 -28.48
N ASN A 56 -19.09 2.09 -27.34
CA ASN A 56 -18.81 3.50 -27.10
C ASN A 56 -17.61 3.73 -26.18
N ASN A 57 -16.96 2.67 -25.68
CA ASN A 57 -15.71 2.79 -24.93
C ASN A 57 -14.52 2.87 -25.89
N SER A 58 -13.70 3.91 -25.76
CA SER A 58 -12.48 4.08 -26.57
C SER A 58 -11.21 4.06 -25.73
N GLY A 59 -11.33 3.70 -24.44
CA GLY A 59 -10.28 3.80 -23.44
C GLY A 59 -10.44 5.01 -22.53
N GLY A 60 -9.39 5.31 -21.77
CA GLY A 60 -9.39 6.36 -20.76
C GLY A 60 -7.99 6.76 -20.34
N LEU A 61 -7.87 7.96 -19.78
CA LEU A 61 -6.68 8.41 -19.10
C LEU A 61 -6.90 8.34 -17.59
N ILE A 62 -5.97 7.70 -16.87
CA ILE A 62 -5.88 7.78 -15.42
C ILE A 62 -4.93 8.92 -15.07
N ASP A 63 -5.45 9.94 -14.39
CA ASP A 63 -4.69 11.14 -14.03
C ASP A 63 -4.23 11.14 -12.57
N SER A 64 -4.84 10.29 -11.72
CA SER A 64 -4.47 10.16 -10.33
C SER A 64 -4.70 8.74 -9.81
N ILE A 65 -3.76 8.27 -8.97
CA ILE A 65 -3.89 7.06 -8.20
C ILE A 65 -3.47 7.40 -6.77
N LEU A 66 -4.39 7.16 -5.84
CA LEU A 66 -4.23 7.43 -4.43
C LEU A 66 -4.28 6.12 -3.65
N ILE A 67 -3.27 5.89 -2.80
CA ILE A 67 -3.25 4.77 -1.88
C ILE A 67 -3.59 5.30 -0.49
N THR A 68 -4.55 4.66 0.18
CA THR A 68 -4.93 4.96 1.57
C THR A 68 -4.96 3.66 2.36
N ARG A 69 -4.16 3.55 3.42
CA ARG A 69 -4.18 2.40 4.33
C ARG A 69 -5.48 2.39 5.12
N ASN A 70 -6.04 1.21 5.32
CA ASN A 70 -7.25 1.04 6.13
C ASN A 70 -6.92 0.91 7.61
N ASN A 71 -5.64 0.67 7.91
CA ASN A 71 -5.19 0.33 9.23
C ASN A 71 -4.63 1.56 9.95
N PHE A 72 -5.54 2.32 10.58
CA PHE A 72 -5.18 3.45 11.43
C PHE A 72 -4.64 3.02 12.81
N TYR A 73 -4.83 1.75 13.19
CA TYR A 73 -4.41 1.14 14.46
C TYR A 73 -3.97 -0.31 14.23
N PRO A 74 -2.71 -0.55 13.82
CA PRO A 74 -2.28 -1.90 13.50
C PRO A 74 -2.29 -2.85 14.68
N ASP A 75 -2.68 -4.09 14.38
CA ASP A 75 -2.51 -5.22 15.28
C ASP A 75 -1.03 -5.36 15.64
N PRO A 76 -0.72 -5.65 16.90
CA PRO A 76 0.65 -5.85 17.34
C PRO A 76 1.24 -7.11 16.69
N GLU A 77 2.54 -7.12 16.46
CA GLU A 77 3.27 -8.32 16.02
C GLU A 77 3.20 -9.45 17.06
N TYR A 78 2.98 -9.10 18.33
CA TYR A 78 2.75 -10.07 19.40
C TYR A 78 1.84 -9.53 20.50
N THR A 79 0.96 -10.37 21.04
CA THR A 79 0.14 -10.03 22.22
C THR A 79 0.55 -10.88 23.42
N ILE A 80 0.86 -10.22 24.54
CA ILE A 80 1.15 -10.87 25.82
C ILE A 80 -0.14 -10.90 26.66
N GLU A 81 -0.62 -12.11 26.90
CA GLU A 81 -1.79 -12.44 27.72
C GLU A 81 -1.59 -13.81 28.38
N SER A 82 -2.51 -14.22 29.27
CA SER A 82 -2.46 -15.51 29.97
C SER A 82 -2.20 -16.72 29.05
N GLY A 83 -2.78 -16.74 27.85
CA GLY A 83 -2.60 -17.82 26.87
C GLY A 83 -1.24 -17.82 26.15
N THR A 84 -0.51 -16.70 26.15
CA THR A 84 0.80 -16.56 25.49
C THR A 84 1.95 -16.41 26.47
N SER A 85 1.67 -16.39 27.77
CA SER A 85 2.65 -16.21 28.85
C SER A 85 3.78 -17.24 28.81
N GLY A 86 5.02 -16.77 28.97
CA GLY A 86 6.23 -17.60 29.04
C GLY A 86 6.76 -18.08 27.68
N ASN A 87 6.03 -17.82 26.60
CA ASN A 87 6.51 -18.12 25.25
C ASN A 87 7.76 -17.33 24.94
N VAL A 88 8.72 -18.00 24.31
CA VAL A 88 9.94 -17.35 23.81
C VAL A 88 9.56 -16.54 22.58
N ILE A 89 9.85 -15.24 22.61
CA ILE A 89 9.69 -14.32 21.49
C ILE A 89 11.06 -13.79 21.07
N SER A 90 11.18 -13.39 19.81
CA SER A 90 12.37 -12.76 19.25
C SER A 90 11.93 -11.49 18.53
N LEU A 91 12.46 -10.35 18.98
CA LEU A 91 12.08 -9.02 18.50
C LEU A 91 13.23 -8.36 17.73
N THR A 92 12.91 -7.78 16.58
CA THR A 92 13.77 -6.88 15.82
C THR A 92 13.28 -5.44 15.94
N SER A 93 14.19 -4.46 15.82
CA SER A 93 13.84 -3.04 15.97
C SER A 93 12.67 -2.65 15.05
N GLY A 94 11.69 -1.92 15.58
CA GLY A 94 10.46 -1.53 14.92
C GLY A 94 9.26 -2.44 15.20
N GLN A 95 9.47 -3.66 15.71
CA GLN A 95 8.36 -4.56 16.07
C GLN A 95 7.65 -4.12 17.34
N THR A 96 6.33 -4.27 17.37
CA THR A 96 5.47 -3.84 18.46
C THR A 96 4.85 -5.03 19.20
N VAL A 97 4.93 -4.98 20.52
CA VAL A 97 4.30 -5.94 21.42
C VAL A 97 3.16 -5.25 22.16
N TYR A 98 1.98 -5.86 22.15
CA TYR A 98 0.87 -5.42 22.98
C TYR A 98 0.88 -6.20 24.29
N VAL A 99 1.12 -5.51 25.38
CA VAL A 99 0.91 -6.04 26.72
C VAL A 99 -0.56 -5.84 27.05
N LYS A 100 -1.33 -6.92 27.00
CA LYS A 100 -2.76 -6.92 27.34
C LYS A 100 -2.98 -7.17 28.83
N GLU A 101 -2.15 -8.02 29.42
CA GLU A 101 -2.21 -8.37 30.85
C GLU A 101 -0.84 -8.18 31.49
N THR A 102 -0.76 -7.43 32.58
CA THR A 102 0.49 -7.22 33.33
C THR A 102 0.70 -8.28 34.41
N GLY A 103 -0.36 -8.96 34.84
CA GLY A 103 -0.32 -9.99 35.90
C GLY A 103 0.40 -11.28 35.50
N VAL A 104 0.77 -11.45 34.23
CA VAL A 104 1.52 -12.61 33.74
C VAL A 104 3.03 -12.47 33.88
N PHE A 105 3.52 -11.27 34.22
CA PHE A 105 4.94 -10.99 34.40
C PHE A 105 5.42 -11.34 35.80
N ALA A 106 6.70 -11.71 35.92
CA ALA A 106 7.35 -11.76 37.22
C ALA A 106 7.38 -10.35 37.84
N ALA A 107 7.31 -10.26 39.18
CA ALA A 107 7.22 -8.98 39.90
C ALA A 107 8.33 -7.98 39.56
N SER A 108 9.52 -8.44 39.16
CA SER A 108 10.65 -7.59 38.76
C SER A 108 10.57 -7.08 37.31
N ASN A 109 9.69 -7.63 36.47
CA ASN A 109 9.63 -7.39 35.03
C ASN A 109 8.27 -6.86 34.57
N VAL A 110 7.45 -6.37 35.51
CA VAL A 110 6.15 -5.77 35.16
C VAL A 110 6.40 -4.59 34.21
N PRO A 111 5.70 -4.52 33.06
CA PRO A 111 5.84 -3.41 32.12
C PRO A 111 5.62 -2.06 32.80
N GLU A 112 6.57 -1.14 32.63
CA GLU A 112 6.66 0.09 33.43
C GLU A 112 5.43 1.00 33.26
N SER A 113 4.86 1.06 32.06
CA SER A 113 3.64 1.83 31.76
C SER A 113 2.38 0.95 31.68
N GLY A 114 2.44 -0.26 32.24
CA GLY A 114 1.31 -1.17 32.34
C GLY A 114 0.81 -1.69 30.99
N VAL A 115 -0.51 -1.76 30.83
CA VAL A 115 -1.15 -2.24 29.60
C VAL A 115 -0.93 -1.23 28.47
N GLY A 116 -0.58 -1.72 27.28
CA GLY A 116 -0.37 -0.90 26.10
C GLY A 116 0.62 -1.50 25.12
N TYR A 117 0.90 -0.72 24.08
CA TYR A 117 1.81 -1.08 23.00
C TYR A 117 3.22 -0.59 23.31
N TYR A 118 4.17 -1.49 23.13
CA TYR A 118 5.59 -1.27 23.31
C TYR A 118 6.31 -1.62 22.02
N THR A 119 6.93 -0.64 21.38
CA THR A 119 7.74 -0.86 20.18
C THR A 119 9.18 -1.06 20.59
N TYR A 120 9.80 -2.17 20.18
CA TYR A 120 11.21 -2.40 20.39
C TYR A 120 12.01 -1.41 19.56
N THR A 121 12.71 -0.47 20.20
CA THR A 121 13.52 0.55 19.53
C THR A 121 14.93 0.06 19.23
N GLY A 122 15.37 -1.03 19.86
CA GLY A 122 16.63 -1.72 19.56
C GLY A 122 17.91 -0.93 19.80
N GLY A 123 18.72 -1.41 20.74
CA GLY A 123 20.17 -1.19 20.83
C GLY A 123 20.86 -2.56 20.94
N THR A 124 22.18 -2.65 20.70
CA THR A 124 22.95 -3.92 20.67
C THR A 124 22.65 -4.84 21.87
N PRO A 125 22.17 -6.09 21.67
CA PRO A 125 22.05 -6.82 20.39
C PRO A 125 20.84 -6.39 19.53
N ALA A 126 21.03 -6.40 18.20
CA ALA A 126 20.01 -6.02 17.21
C ALA A 126 18.73 -6.89 17.26
N VAL A 127 18.79 -8.04 17.93
CA VAL A 127 17.69 -8.97 18.16
C VAL A 127 17.58 -9.21 19.66
N LEU A 128 16.40 -8.97 20.23
CA LEU A 128 16.08 -9.29 21.62
C LEU A 128 15.28 -10.59 21.65
N ALA A 129 15.83 -11.64 22.26
CA ALA A 129 15.16 -12.93 22.36
C ALA A 129 15.07 -13.41 23.81
N GLY A 130 13.92 -13.97 24.17
CA GLY A 130 13.69 -14.53 25.50
C GLY A 130 12.22 -14.79 25.78
N PRO A 131 11.89 -15.42 26.92
CA PRO A 131 10.51 -15.53 27.39
C PRO A 131 9.88 -14.14 27.49
N ASN A 132 8.70 -13.96 26.90
CA ASN A 132 8.02 -12.66 26.83
C ASN A 132 7.76 -12.02 28.22
N THR A 133 7.56 -12.83 29.26
CA THR A 133 7.38 -12.40 30.65
C THR A 133 8.68 -12.06 31.39
N SER A 134 9.83 -12.34 30.78
CA SER A 134 11.16 -12.00 31.31
C SER A 134 11.75 -10.74 30.70
N ILE A 135 11.15 -10.22 29.63
CA ILE A 135 11.59 -9.01 28.94
C ILE A 135 11.12 -7.78 29.71
N SER A 136 12.04 -6.86 30.02
CA SER A 136 11.71 -5.57 30.62
C SER A 136 11.19 -4.61 29.55
N PHE A 137 9.97 -4.12 29.70
CA PHE A 137 9.35 -3.15 28.80
C PHE A 137 9.44 -1.73 29.41
N SER A 138 10.22 -0.85 28.79
CA SER A 138 10.38 0.55 29.22
C SER A 138 9.15 1.36 28.85
N GLY A 139 8.77 2.26 29.76
CA GLY A 139 7.58 3.07 29.71
C GLY A 139 7.87 4.55 29.52
N LEU A 140 6.89 5.40 29.82
CA LEU A 140 7.01 6.86 29.71
C LEU A 140 8.02 7.46 30.70
N ALA A 141 8.17 6.88 31.90
CA ALA A 141 9.05 7.41 32.92
C ALA A 141 10.53 7.11 32.66
N SER A 142 10.85 5.98 32.01
CA SER A 142 12.21 5.58 31.66
C SER A 142 12.32 5.25 30.16
N ALA A 143 11.88 6.19 29.32
CA ALA A 143 11.79 6.03 27.87
C ALA A 143 13.05 5.38 27.27
N THR A 144 12.88 4.25 26.58
CA THR A 144 13.94 3.51 25.87
C THR A 144 15.03 2.86 26.73
N THR A 145 14.91 2.86 28.07
CA THR A 145 15.95 2.29 28.97
C THR A 145 16.18 0.80 28.73
N SER A 146 15.13 0.04 28.41
CA SER A 146 15.22 -1.37 28.03
C SER A 146 15.10 -1.59 26.52
N GLY A 147 15.29 -0.53 25.73
CA GLY A 147 15.13 -0.58 24.28
C GLY A 147 13.69 -0.64 23.81
N PHE A 148 12.72 -0.11 24.57
CA PHE A 148 11.33 0.01 24.15
C PHE A 148 10.81 1.44 24.24
N SER A 149 9.98 1.83 23.28
CA SER A 149 9.13 3.02 23.37
C SER A 149 7.69 2.61 23.65
N TYR A 150 7.01 3.36 24.51
CA TYR A 150 5.61 3.12 24.86
C TYR A 150 4.68 4.06 24.10
N ALA A 151 3.61 3.50 23.52
CA ALA A 151 2.61 4.24 22.74
C ALA A 151 1.21 4.28 23.36
N GLY A 152 1.02 3.77 24.60
CA GLY A 152 -0.32 3.71 25.20
C GLY A 152 -1.16 2.57 24.64
N LEU A 153 -2.49 2.69 24.75
CA LEU A 153 -3.46 1.77 24.13
C LEU A 153 -3.62 1.99 22.62
N ASN A 154 -2.89 2.96 22.04
CA ASN A 154 -2.99 3.35 20.64
C ASN A 154 -1.60 3.23 19.97
N SER A 155 -1.26 2.06 19.40
CA SER A 155 -0.13 1.97 18.47
C SER A 155 -0.51 2.49 17.09
N ARG A 156 0.37 3.28 16.48
CA ARG A 156 0.22 3.79 15.10
C ARG A 156 1.19 3.13 14.11
N ASN A 157 1.99 2.14 14.53
CA ASN A 157 3.13 1.70 13.73
C ASN A 157 2.71 0.81 12.55
N THR A 158 2.50 1.42 11.38
CA THR A 158 2.15 0.68 10.16
C THR A 158 3.41 0.20 9.45
N VAL A 159 3.46 -1.07 9.07
CA VAL A 159 4.63 -1.64 8.39
C VAL A 159 4.80 -1.10 6.96
N GLN A 160 6.04 -1.05 6.48
CA GLN A 160 6.32 -0.69 5.10
C GLN A 160 5.65 -1.68 4.12
N ALA A 161 5.02 -1.15 3.07
CA ALA A 161 4.39 -1.95 2.03
C ALA A 161 4.60 -1.33 0.65
N THR A 162 4.93 -2.18 -0.32
CA THR A 162 5.12 -1.80 -1.72
C THR A 162 3.89 -2.18 -2.53
N PHE A 163 3.28 -1.20 -3.17
CA PHE A 163 2.18 -1.40 -4.11
C PHE A 163 2.74 -1.43 -5.52
N VAL A 164 2.25 -2.36 -6.32
CA VAL A 164 2.67 -2.56 -7.70
C VAL A 164 1.45 -2.43 -8.59
N VAL A 165 1.54 -1.56 -9.60
CA VAL A 165 0.46 -1.35 -10.56
C VAL A 165 0.84 -2.03 -11.87
N TYR A 166 -0.07 -2.86 -12.37
CA TYR A 166 0.10 -3.64 -13.60
C TYR A 166 -0.92 -3.24 -14.66
N GLN A 167 -0.50 -3.25 -15.91
CA GLN A 167 -1.37 -3.16 -17.06
C GLN A 167 -1.39 -4.51 -17.78
N THR A 168 -2.56 -4.94 -18.21
CA THR A 168 -2.70 -6.05 -19.17
C THR A 168 -3.42 -5.55 -20.41
N ARG A 169 -3.12 -6.19 -21.55
CA ARG A 169 -3.75 -5.87 -22.84
C ARG A 169 -4.23 -7.13 -23.53
N GLY A 170 -5.40 -7.06 -24.16
CA GLY A 170 -5.88 -8.11 -25.09
C GLY A 170 -6.23 -9.43 -24.41
N THR A 171 -6.54 -9.39 -23.11
CA THR A 171 -6.95 -10.56 -22.34
C THR A 171 -8.34 -10.35 -21.78
N THR A 172 -9.22 -11.32 -22.03
CA THR A 172 -10.60 -11.31 -21.51
C THR A 172 -10.67 -11.96 -20.12
N LEU A 173 -9.66 -12.73 -19.73
CA LEU A 173 -9.61 -13.41 -18.44
C LEU A 173 -9.53 -12.38 -17.29
N PRO A 174 -10.43 -12.45 -16.29
CA PRO A 174 -10.40 -11.54 -15.13
C PRO A 174 -9.13 -11.65 -14.29
N VAL A 175 -8.47 -12.80 -14.34
CA VAL A 175 -7.13 -13.02 -13.79
C VAL A 175 -6.24 -13.52 -14.93
N PRO A 176 -5.50 -12.63 -15.59
CA PRO A 176 -4.57 -12.98 -16.65
C PRO A 176 -3.46 -13.93 -16.19
N ALA A 177 -2.78 -14.58 -17.15
CA ALA A 177 -1.63 -15.41 -16.82
C ALA A 177 -0.46 -14.56 -16.32
N SER A 178 0.47 -15.16 -15.57
CA SER A 178 1.62 -14.45 -14.98
C SER A 178 2.41 -13.58 -15.97
N GLY A 179 2.55 -14.03 -17.22
CA GLY A 179 3.26 -13.31 -18.27
C GLY A 179 2.50 -12.16 -18.94
N ASP A 180 1.20 -12.02 -18.67
CA ASP A 180 0.36 -10.99 -19.30
C ASP A 180 0.43 -9.64 -18.56
N TYR A 181 0.94 -9.63 -17.33
CA TYR A 181 1.07 -8.45 -16.50
C TYR A 181 2.34 -7.66 -16.84
N LYS A 182 2.15 -6.41 -17.26
CA LYS A 182 3.24 -5.45 -17.40
C LYS A 182 3.24 -4.48 -16.23
N ILE A 183 4.34 -4.41 -15.48
CA ILE A 183 4.51 -3.40 -14.43
C ILE A 183 4.50 -2.00 -15.08
N VAL A 184 3.63 -1.13 -14.58
CA VAL A 184 3.55 0.28 -14.98
C VAL A 184 4.43 1.12 -14.06
N PHE A 185 4.22 1.00 -12.75
CA PHE A 185 5.04 1.63 -11.72
C PHE A 185 4.91 0.89 -10.38
N THR A 186 5.76 1.27 -9.42
CA THR A 186 5.69 0.82 -8.03
C THR A 186 5.66 2.02 -7.08
N LYS A 187 5.00 1.87 -5.94
CA LYS A 187 5.00 2.88 -4.88
C LYS A 187 5.16 2.19 -3.53
N THR A 188 6.25 2.50 -2.83
CA THR A 188 6.47 2.05 -1.46
C THR A 188 5.92 3.08 -0.48
N LEU A 189 4.96 2.68 0.35
CA LEU A 189 4.55 3.44 1.51
C LEU A 189 5.47 3.07 2.67
N GLY A 190 6.11 4.10 3.24
CA GLY A 190 6.97 3.95 4.40
C GLY A 190 6.24 3.46 5.65
N VAL A 191 7.00 3.35 6.73
CA VAL A 191 6.42 3.17 8.06
C VAL A 191 5.63 4.44 8.40
N ASP A 192 4.43 4.29 8.94
CA ASP A 192 3.55 5.39 9.40
C ASP A 192 3.08 6.38 8.33
N VAL A 193 3.07 5.90 7.07
CA VAL A 193 2.47 6.63 5.96
C VAL A 193 1.07 6.08 5.71
N ASP A 194 0.06 6.82 6.15
CA ASP A 194 -1.35 6.44 5.99
C ASP A 194 -1.84 6.59 4.54
N GLN A 195 -1.31 7.58 3.83
CA GLN A 195 -1.76 7.94 2.49
C GLN A 195 -0.59 8.36 1.62
N ALA A 196 -0.63 7.97 0.34
CA ALA A 196 0.36 8.39 -0.64
C ALA A 196 -0.27 8.62 -2.02
N ASP A 197 0.04 9.78 -2.61
CA ASP A 197 -0.22 10.08 -4.01
C ASP A 197 0.87 9.42 -4.88
N CYS A 198 0.45 8.82 -5.99
CA CYS A 198 1.32 8.14 -6.96
C CYS A 198 1.62 8.99 -8.21
N SER A 199 1.16 10.24 -8.28
CA SER A 199 1.36 11.14 -9.43
C SER A 199 2.83 11.34 -9.81
N ASP A 200 3.76 11.18 -8.86
CA ASP A 200 5.21 11.23 -9.09
C ASP A 200 5.74 10.03 -9.90
N GLN A 201 5.14 8.85 -9.70
CA GLN A 201 5.55 7.57 -10.30
C GLN A 201 4.86 7.28 -11.64
N MET A 202 3.88 8.09 -12.04
CA MET A 202 3.16 7.89 -13.29
C MET A 202 4.03 8.17 -14.53
N PRO A 203 3.83 7.42 -15.63
CA PRO A 203 4.58 7.62 -16.85
C PRO A 203 4.20 8.95 -17.52
N VAL A 204 5.15 9.52 -18.26
CA VAL A 204 4.96 10.77 -19.01
C VAL A 204 4.06 10.52 -20.23
N LEU A 205 3.10 11.40 -20.43
CA LEU A 205 2.23 11.40 -21.60
C LEU A 205 2.93 12.12 -22.77
N ALA A 206 2.96 11.46 -23.93
CA ALA A 206 3.50 12.04 -25.15
C ALA A 206 2.53 12.99 -25.86
N THR A 207 1.31 13.17 -25.32
CA THR A 207 0.26 13.99 -25.91
C THR A 207 0.20 15.36 -25.25
N PRO A 208 0.14 16.47 -26.00
CA PRO A 208 -0.03 17.79 -25.43
C PRO A 208 -1.34 17.83 -24.63
N VAL A 209 -1.26 18.01 -23.32
CA VAL A 209 -2.44 18.38 -22.52
C VAL A 209 -2.74 19.84 -22.88
N PRO A 210 -3.90 20.15 -23.50
CA PRO A 210 -4.26 21.52 -23.79
C PRO A 210 -4.33 22.27 -22.46
N GLN A 211 -3.50 23.31 -22.30
CA GLN A 211 -3.54 24.22 -21.16
C GLN A 211 -2.97 23.69 -19.82
N ALA A 212 -1.74 23.17 -19.81
CA ALA A 212 -0.89 23.13 -18.60
C ALA A 212 0.41 23.93 -18.81
N GLY A 213 0.29 25.23 -19.06
CA GLY A 213 1.43 26.16 -19.04
C GLY A 213 1.76 26.55 -17.60
N ASN A 214 2.92 26.13 -17.10
CA ASN A 214 3.50 26.70 -15.87
C ASN A 214 4.22 28.00 -16.25
N THR A 215 3.83 29.13 -15.66
CA THR A 215 4.52 30.43 -15.82
C THR A 215 5.75 30.57 -14.92
N THR A 216 6.11 29.56 -14.11
CA THR A 216 7.01 29.73 -12.96
C THR A 216 7.96 28.56 -12.65
N GLY A 217 8.25 27.62 -13.57
CA GLY A 217 9.26 26.59 -13.26
C GLY A 217 9.72 25.75 -14.44
N LEU A 218 11.01 25.83 -14.74
CA LEU A 218 11.75 25.07 -15.77
C LEU A 218 12.51 23.86 -15.17
N GLY A 219 12.01 23.28 -14.08
CA GLY A 219 12.62 22.09 -13.48
C GLY A 219 12.27 20.80 -14.22
N GLU A 220 13.12 19.78 -14.13
CA GLU A 220 12.76 18.42 -14.55
C GLU A 220 11.43 18.02 -13.87
N SER A 221 10.43 17.63 -14.65
CA SER A 221 9.03 17.34 -14.26
C SER A 221 8.02 18.50 -14.30
N ALA A 222 8.35 19.67 -14.85
CA ALA A 222 7.36 20.68 -15.25
C ALA A 222 7.05 20.58 -16.77
N PRO A 223 5.77 20.57 -17.22
CA PRO A 223 4.55 20.90 -16.48
C PRO A 223 3.96 19.73 -15.66
N LEU A 224 3.42 20.08 -14.48
CA LEU A 224 2.92 19.21 -13.41
C LEU A 224 1.77 18.24 -13.77
N ARG A 225 1.22 18.28 -15.00
CA ARG A 225 0.10 17.41 -15.41
C ARG A 225 0.36 16.63 -16.70
N ASN A 226 1.62 16.41 -17.07
CA ASN A 226 1.97 15.58 -18.22
C ASN A 226 2.28 14.12 -17.86
N LYS A 227 1.75 13.62 -16.74
CA LYS A 227 1.90 12.23 -16.31
C LYS A 227 0.53 11.60 -16.12
N GLY A 228 0.40 10.33 -16.48
CA GLY A 228 -0.85 9.58 -16.41
C GLY A 228 -0.74 8.25 -17.11
N ILE A 229 -1.74 7.39 -16.94
CA ILE A 229 -1.77 6.07 -17.60
C ILE A 229 -2.82 6.11 -18.68
N PHE A 230 -2.38 5.98 -19.93
CA PHE A 230 -3.27 5.83 -21.07
C PHE A 230 -3.66 4.36 -21.23
N LEU A 231 -4.96 4.09 -21.14
CA LEU A 231 -5.54 2.77 -21.33
C LEU A 231 -6.38 2.78 -22.60
N GLN A 232 -6.14 1.85 -23.51
CA GLN A 232 -6.99 1.64 -24.68
C GLN A 232 -8.21 0.80 -24.32
N LYS A 233 -9.24 0.80 -25.16
CA LYS A 233 -10.28 -0.23 -25.10
C LYS A 233 -9.60 -1.61 -25.10
N GLY A 234 -10.01 -2.50 -24.19
CA GLY A 234 -9.37 -3.80 -24.04
C GLY A 234 -8.33 -3.89 -22.93
N ASP A 235 -7.85 -2.74 -22.42
CA ASP A 235 -6.83 -2.71 -21.37
C ASP A 235 -7.46 -2.81 -19.97
N ARG A 236 -6.72 -3.42 -19.04
CA ARG A 236 -7.06 -3.45 -17.62
C ARG A 236 -5.90 -2.96 -16.78
N LEU A 237 -6.22 -2.33 -15.67
CA LEU A 237 -5.26 -1.93 -14.65
C LEU A 237 -5.50 -2.76 -13.38
N TYR A 238 -4.44 -3.35 -12.86
CA TYR A 238 -4.46 -4.12 -11.62
C TYR A 238 -3.52 -3.53 -10.59
N VAL A 239 -3.78 -3.82 -9.33
CA VAL A 239 -2.89 -3.48 -8.23
C VAL A 239 -2.63 -4.71 -7.36
N GLY A 240 -1.36 -4.95 -7.10
CA GLY A 240 -0.90 -5.94 -6.12
C GLY A 240 -0.17 -5.26 -4.98
N ILE A 241 0.03 -6.00 -3.90
CA ILE A 241 0.80 -5.57 -2.74
C ILE A 241 1.92 -6.55 -2.44
N TYR A 242 3.08 -6.01 -2.07
CA TYR A 242 4.17 -6.76 -1.47
C TYR A 242 4.48 -6.11 -0.12
N ALA A 243 4.06 -6.76 0.97
CA ALA A 243 4.34 -6.30 2.32
C ALA A 243 5.73 -6.81 2.74
N ASN A 244 6.61 -5.90 3.14
CA ASN A 244 7.96 -6.26 3.58
C ASN A 244 7.87 -6.99 4.94
N GLY A 245 8.55 -8.13 5.08
CA GLY A 245 8.50 -8.99 6.28
C GLY A 245 7.75 -10.32 6.09
N ALA A 246 7.63 -11.11 7.18
CA ALA A 246 7.05 -12.45 7.18
C ALA A 246 5.51 -12.41 7.03
N ASN A 247 5.03 -12.16 5.81
CA ASN A 247 3.60 -12.03 5.52
C ASN A 247 3.07 -13.28 4.79
N VAL A 248 2.77 -14.34 5.56
CA VAL A 248 2.22 -15.61 5.02
C VAL A 248 0.77 -15.51 4.52
N SER A 249 0.06 -14.42 4.83
CA SER A 249 -1.36 -14.21 4.47
C SER A 249 -1.63 -12.90 3.71
N GLY A 250 -0.58 -12.20 3.28
CA GLY A 250 -0.69 -10.90 2.61
C GLY A 250 -0.72 -9.70 3.56
N TYR A 251 -1.26 -8.57 3.11
CA TYR A 251 -1.29 -7.33 3.86
C TYR A 251 -2.61 -7.23 4.66
N THR A 252 -2.62 -7.83 5.85
CA THR A 252 -3.81 -7.94 6.72
C THR A 252 -4.48 -6.60 7.02
N GLY A 253 -3.67 -5.54 7.24
CA GLY A 253 -4.18 -4.19 7.50
C GLY A 253 -5.03 -3.62 6.36
N GLY A 254 -4.77 -4.05 5.13
CA GLY A 254 -5.49 -3.62 3.94
C GLY A 254 -5.26 -2.16 3.55
N ALA A 255 -5.49 -1.86 2.28
CA ALA A 255 -5.48 -0.50 1.77
C ALA A 255 -6.53 -0.34 0.67
N HIS A 256 -7.10 0.85 0.54
CA HIS A 256 -7.84 1.24 -0.65
C HIS A 256 -6.91 1.92 -1.64
N VAL A 257 -6.98 1.46 -2.89
CA VAL A 257 -6.31 2.08 -4.02
C VAL A 257 -7.40 2.66 -4.89
N THR A 258 -7.36 3.98 -5.06
CA THR A 258 -8.35 4.75 -5.79
C THR A 258 -7.74 5.30 -7.06
N ALA A 259 -8.35 5.01 -8.20
CA ALA A 259 -8.00 5.59 -9.49
C ALA A 259 -9.03 6.65 -9.86
N GLN A 260 -8.54 7.82 -10.26
CA GLN A 260 -9.34 8.88 -10.86
C GLN A 260 -8.80 9.19 -12.25
N GLY A 261 -9.70 9.60 -13.13
CA GLY A 261 -9.34 10.01 -14.47
C GLY A 261 -10.56 10.36 -15.32
N GLY A 262 -10.39 10.22 -16.62
CA GLY A 262 -11.43 10.43 -17.60
C GLY A 262 -10.84 10.73 -18.97
N TYR A 263 -11.70 10.79 -19.98
CA TYR A 263 -11.30 11.26 -21.30
C TYR A 263 -11.37 12.80 -21.34
N PHE A 264 -10.34 13.46 -21.88
CA PHE A 264 -10.34 14.91 -22.17
C PHE A 264 -11.07 15.22 -23.47
#